data_AF-A0A1Q7WE26-F1
#
_entry.id   AF-A0A1Q7WE26-F1
#
_cell.length_a   1.000
_cell.length_b   1.000
_cell.length_c   1.000
_cell.angle_alpha   90.00
_cell.angle_beta   90.00
_cell.angle_gamma   90.00
#
_symmetry.space_group_name_H-M   'P 1'
#
loop_
_entity.id
_entity.type
_entity.pdbx_description
1 polymer ?
#
loop_
_entity_poly.entity_id
_entity_poly.type
_entity_poly.pdbx_seq_one_letter_code
_entity_poly.pdbx_strand_id
1 'polypeptide(L)'
;MQVSDRLAAYVRRTFADQDANTLLDALDQFDATIFGLQDPERCALAIVLLVQQGITPQDAFRLARTDWRDLLMAAELAYGNWPTRVADLLTDSPD
;
A
#
# COMPACT_ATOMS: atom_id res chain seq x y z
N MET A 1 -2.20 1.38 10.34
CA MET A 1 -3.30 2.22 9.82
C MET A 1 -4.42 1.28 9.46
N GLN A 2 -5.70 1.66 9.59
CA GLN A 2 -6.76 0.74 9.21
C GLN A 2 -6.73 0.48 7.69
N VAL A 3 -6.56 -0.80 7.31
CA VAL A 3 -6.59 -1.25 5.91
C VAL A 3 -8.04 -1.31 5.44
N SER A 4 -8.32 -0.79 4.24
CA SER A 4 -9.66 -0.86 3.64
C SER A 4 -9.97 -2.26 3.11
N ASP A 5 -11.26 -2.59 3.02
CA ASP A 5 -11.69 -3.90 2.51
C ASP A 5 -11.24 -4.14 1.07
N ARG A 6 -11.31 -3.11 0.21
CA ARG A 6 -10.84 -3.19 -1.19
C ARG A 6 -9.35 -3.40 -1.31
N LEU A 7 -8.54 -2.78 -0.44
CA LEU A 7 -7.11 -3.03 -0.40
C LEU A 7 -6.79 -4.43 0.15
N ALA A 8 -7.54 -4.89 1.15
CA ALA A 8 -7.39 -6.25 1.66
C ALA A 8 -7.73 -7.31 0.60
N ALA A 9 -8.80 -7.09 -0.17
CA ALA A 9 -9.15 -7.93 -1.32
C ALA A 9 -8.05 -7.92 -2.38
N TYR A 10 -7.49 -6.74 -2.70
CA TYR A 10 -6.34 -6.61 -3.60
C TYR A 10 -5.13 -7.41 -3.12
N VAL A 11 -4.77 -7.31 -1.84
CA VAL A 11 -3.61 -8.04 -1.30
C VAL A 11 -3.85 -9.55 -1.39
N ARG A 12 -5.04 -10.04 -1.02
CA ARG A 12 -5.35 -11.47 -1.06
C ARG A 12 -5.38 -12.07 -2.46
N ARG A 13 -5.72 -11.29 -3.50
CA ARG A 13 -5.64 -11.77 -4.89
C ARG A 13 -4.23 -11.71 -5.48
N THR A 14 -3.34 -10.89 -4.91
CA THR A 14 -2.00 -10.65 -5.45
C THR A 14 -0.93 -11.54 -4.81
N PHE A 15 -1.07 -11.90 -3.53
CA PHE A 15 -0.07 -12.67 -2.78
C PHE A 15 -0.63 -14.01 -2.30
N ALA A 16 0.25 -14.96 -2.01
CA ALA A 16 -0.14 -16.21 -1.35
C ALA A 16 -0.71 -15.93 0.05
N ASP A 17 -1.64 -16.75 0.54
CA ASP A 17 -2.39 -16.49 1.79
C ASP A 17 -1.52 -16.11 2.99
N GLN A 18 -0.39 -16.81 3.18
CA GLN A 18 0.52 -16.53 4.28
C GLN A 18 1.19 -15.13 4.15
N ASP A 19 1.64 -14.79 2.95
CA ASP A 19 2.26 -13.49 2.67
C ASP A 19 1.24 -12.36 2.71
N ALA A 20 0.03 -12.61 2.19
CA ALA A 20 -1.09 -11.68 2.24
C ALA A 20 -1.45 -11.31 3.68
N ASN A 21 -1.65 -12.31 4.56
CA ASN A 21 -1.98 -12.06 5.96
C ASN A 21 -0.84 -11.32 6.69
N THR A 22 0.42 -11.73 6.45
CA THR A 22 1.58 -11.06 7.04
C THR A 22 1.67 -9.59 6.62
N LEU A 23 1.40 -9.29 5.34
CA LEU A 23 1.43 -7.92 4.83
C LEU A 23 0.27 -7.08 5.38
N LEU A 24 -0.94 -7.65 5.48
CA LEU A 24 -2.10 -6.97 6.05
C LEU A 24 -1.89 -6.63 7.53
N ASP A 25 -1.40 -7.58 8.32
CA ASP A 25 -1.11 -7.37 9.74
C ASP A 25 -0.04 -6.27 9.93
N ALA A 26 0.97 -6.24 9.06
CA ALA A 26 2.02 -5.24 9.10
C ALA A 26 1.50 -3.84 8.72
N LEU A 27 0.62 -3.74 7.72
CA LEU A 27 -0.05 -2.48 7.33
C LEU A 27 -0.96 -1.96 8.45
N ASP A 28 -1.68 -2.85 9.13
CA ASP A 28 -2.58 -2.49 10.22
C ASP A 28 -1.81 -1.90 11.41
N GLN A 29 -0.66 -2.49 11.73
CA GLN A 29 0.24 -2.02 12.80
C GLN A 29 1.09 -0.81 12.39
N PHE A 30 1.12 -0.43 11.11
CA PHE A 30 1.97 0.64 10.63
C PHE A 30 1.48 2.03 11.09
N ASP A 31 2.37 2.84 11.64
CA ASP A 31 2.04 4.19 12.10
C ASP A 31 1.78 5.12 10.90
N ALA A 32 0.52 5.52 10.72
CA ALA A 32 0.10 6.39 9.63
C ALA A 32 0.57 7.84 9.80
N THR A 33 0.95 8.26 11.01
CA THR A 33 1.29 9.67 11.29
C THR A 33 2.50 10.14 10.48
N ILE A 34 3.37 9.21 10.06
CA ILE A 34 4.54 9.51 9.22
C ILE A 34 4.14 10.06 7.83
N PHE A 35 2.91 9.78 7.39
CA PHE A 35 2.39 10.23 6.10
C PHE A 35 1.75 11.62 6.16
N GLY A 36 1.70 12.26 7.34
CA GLY A 36 1.12 13.59 7.49
C GLY A 36 -0.34 13.66 7.02
N LEU A 37 -0.63 14.53 6.04
CA LEU A 37 -1.96 14.72 5.46
C LEU A 37 -2.24 13.84 4.23
N GLN A 38 -1.37 12.89 3.91
CA GLN A 38 -1.61 12.00 2.78
C GLN A 38 -2.74 11.02 3.07
N ASP A 39 -3.39 10.59 2.00
CA ASP A 39 -4.39 9.53 2.05
C ASP A 39 -3.74 8.21 2.52
N PRO A 40 -4.23 7.58 3.61
CA PRO A 40 -3.65 6.36 4.14
C PRO A 40 -3.72 5.19 3.15
N GLU A 41 -4.81 5.06 2.39
CA GLU A 41 -5.00 3.96 1.45
C GLU A 41 -4.06 4.10 0.24
N ARG A 42 -3.81 5.32 -0.23
CA ARG A 42 -2.76 5.60 -1.24
C ARG A 42 -1.38 5.14 -0.74
N CYS A 43 -1.04 5.45 0.51
CA CYS A 43 0.25 5.10 1.09
C CYS A 43 0.38 3.58 1.30
N ALA A 44 -0.68 2.93 1.78
CA ALA A 44 -0.73 1.49 1.94
C ALA A 44 -0.62 0.77 0.58
N LEU A 45 -1.36 1.23 -0.44
CA LEU A 45 -1.25 0.69 -1.79
C LEU A 45 0.16 0.86 -2.36
N ALA A 46 0.84 1.99 -2.10
CA ALA A 46 2.21 2.19 -2.54
C ALA A 46 3.17 1.12 -1.97
N ILE A 47 3.03 0.78 -0.68
CA ILE A 47 3.81 -0.29 -0.05
C ILE A 47 3.53 -1.62 -0.74
N VAL A 48 2.25 -1.95 -0.96
CA VAL A 48 1.83 -3.19 -1.62
C VAL A 48 2.40 -3.30 -3.04
N LEU A 49 2.38 -2.21 -3.83
CA LEU A 49 2.92 -2.18 -5.18
C LEU A 49 4.42 -2.43 -5.21
N LEU A 50 5.19 -1.87 -4.28
CA LEU A 50 6.62 -2.16 -4.19
C LEU A 50 6.88 -3.63 -3.81
N VAL A 51 6.08 -4.18 -2.90
CA VAL A 51 6.20 -5.60 -2.53
C VAL A 51 5.89 -6.51 -3.72
N GLN A 52 4.88 -6.17 -4.51
CA GLN A 52 4.55 -6.86 -5.76
C GLN A 52 5.71 -6.81 -6.78
N GLN A 53 6.51 -5.74 -6.78
CA GLN A 53 7.71 -5.59 -7.62
C GLN A 53 8.94 -6.32 -7.06
N GLY A 54 8.81 -7.04 -5.94
CA GLY A 54 9.88 -7.84 -5.34
C GLY A 54 10.67 -7.13 -4.23
N ILE A 55 10.25 -5.94 -3.81
CA ILE A 55 10.81 -5.28 -2.63
C ILE A 55 10.31 -6.01 -1.38
N THR A 56 11.17 -6.22 -0.39
CA THR A 56 10.71 -6.84 0.86
C THR A 56 9.75 -5.89 1.59
N PRO A 57 8.73 -6.40 2.31
CA PRO A 57 7.86 -5.54 3.12
C PRO A 57 8.67 -4.64 4.07
N GLN A 58 9.72 -5.18 4.71
CA GLN A 58 10.59 -4.43 5.60
C GLN A 58 11.27 -3.24 4.90
N ASP A 59 11.73 -3.41 3.67
CA ASP A 59 12.36 -2.35 2.89
C ASP A 59 11.36 -1.30 2.42
N ALA A 60 10.15 -1.72 2.01
CA ALA A 60 9.08 -0.80 1.66
C ALA A 60 8.65 0.05 2.86
N PHE A 61 8.48 -0.55 4.04
CA PHE A 61 8.20 0.17 5.29
C PHE A 61 9.33 1.08 5.73
N ARG A 62 10.59 0.68 5.51
CA ARG A 62 11.76 1.52 5.78
C ARG A 62 11.77 2.74 4.87
N LEU A 63 11.52 2.56 3.57
CA LEU A 63 11.39 3.66 2.62
C LEU A 63 10.30 4.65 3.04
N ALA A 64 9.12 4.14 3.41
CA ALA A 64 8.00 4.94 3.91
C ALA A 64 8.39 5.84 5.11
N ARG A 65 9.19 5.30 6.04
CA ARG A 65 9.68 6.05 7.23
C ARG A 65 10.79 7.04 6.91
N THR A 66 11.62 6.76 5.92
CA THR A 66 12.73 7.65 5.53
C THR A 66 12.24 8.82 4.68
N ASP A 67 11.53 8.52 3.60
CA ASP A 67 10.87 9.53 2.76
C ASP A 67 9.65 8.91 2.07
N TRP A 68 8.47 9.23 2.60
CA TRP A 68 7.22 8.77 2.02
C TRP A 68 7.00 9.29 0.59
N ARG A 69 7.65 10.38 0.17
CA ARG A 69 7.54 10.85 -1.22
C ARG A 69 8.26 9.90 -2.17
N ASP A 70 9.41 9.37 -1.76
CA ASP A 70 10.14 8.38 -2.55
C ASP A 70 9.38 7.07 -2.65
N LEU A 71 8.69 6.66 -1.57
CA LEU A 71 7.74 5.55 -1.61
C LEU A 71 6.67 5.77 -2.69
N LEU A 72 6.02 6.93 -2.69
CA LEU A 72 4.96 7.25 -3.65
C LEU A 72 5.51 7.40 -5.08
N MET A 73 6.72 7.93 -5.24
CA MET A 73 7.38 8.05 -6.55
C MET A 73 7.70 6.67 -7.12
N ALA A 74 8.28 5.78 -6.29
CA ALA A 74 8.65 4.43 -6.69
C ALA A 74 7.42 3.57 -7.03
N ALA A 75 6.31 3.77 -6.32
CA ALA A 75 5.04 3.11 -6.61
C ALA A 75 4.22 3.77 -7.74
N GLU A 76 4.74 4.81 -8.40
CA GLU A 76 4.04 5.62 -9.40
C GLU A 76 2.72 6.26 -8.91
N LEU A 77 2.60 6.49 -7.60
CA LEU A 77 1.45 7.12 -6.95
C LEU A 77 1.75 8.54 -6.49
N ALA A 78 2.89 9.15 -6.83
CA ALA A 78 3.24 10.52 -6.42
C ALA A 78 2.47 11.61 -7.18
N TYR A 79 2.06 11.34 -8.41
CA TYR A 79 1.45 12.32 -9.32
C TYR A 79 -0.03 12.57 -9.04
N GLY A 80 -0.58 13.68 -9.54
CA GLY A 80 -1.96 14.08 -9.29
C GLY A 80 -3.05 13.13 -9.83
N ASN A 81 -2.69 12.19 -10.70
CA ASN A 81 -3.59 11.14 -11.20
C ASN A 81 -3.69 9.91 -10.26
N TRP A 82 -3.04 9.95 -9.10
CA TRP A 82 -3.08 8.85 -8.13
C TRP A 82 -4.51 8.40 -7.74
N PRO A 83 -5.56 9.25 -7.66
CA PRO A 83 -6.89 8.78 -7.28
C PRO A 83 -7.48 7.81 -8.30
N THR A 84 -7.28 8.11 -9.59
CA THR A 84 -7.69 7.22 -10.69
C THR A 84 -6.91 5.92 -10.65
N ARG A 85 -5.58 5.99 -10.41
CA ARG A 85 -4.74 4.79 -10.28
C ARG A 85 -5.16 3.89 -9.12
N VAL A 86 -5.44 4.47 -7.95
CA VAL A 86 -5.95 3.74 -6.78
C VAL A 86 -7.30 3.10 -7.13
N ALA A 87 -8.21 3.84 -7.75
CA ALA A 87 -9.50 3.31 -8.16
C ALA A 87 -9.31 2.12 -9.12
N ASP A 88 -8.58 2.30 -10.22
CA ASP A 88 -8.35 1.28 -11.24
C ASP A 88 -7.71 0.01 -10.65
N LEU A 89 -6.68 0.16 -9.81
CA LEU A 89 -6.02 -0.97 -9.16
C LEU A 89 -6.96 -1.69 -8.19
N LEU A 90 -7.76 -0.96 -7.42
CA LEU A 90 -8.66 -1.52 -6.41
C LEU A 90 -10.06 -1.84 -6.96
N THR A 91 -10.28 -1.76 -8.28
CA THR A 91 -11.55 -2.11 -8.94
C THR A 91 -11.72 -3.63 -8.97
N ASP A 92 -11.96 -4.26 -7.80
CA ASP A 92 -12.49 -5.63 -7.69
C ASP A 92 -12.78 -6.02 -6.23
N SER A 93 -13.46 -5.16 -5.47
CA SER A 93 -14.08 -5.59 -4.21
C SER A 93 -15.56 -5.85 -4.53
N PRO A 94 -16.02 -7.11 -4.62
CA PRO A 94 -17.45 -7.38 -4.68
C PRO A 94 -18.09 -6.87 -3.39
N ASP A 95 -19.15 -6.06 -3.54
CA ASP A 95 -20.10 -5.69 -2.48
C ASP A 95 -20.62 -6.93 -1.72
#